data_AF-A0A0A6PE88-F1
#
_entry.id   AF-A0A0A6PE88-F1
#
_cell.length_a   1.000
_cell.length_b   1.000
_cell.length_c   1.000
_cell.angle_alpha   90.00
_cell.angle_beta   90.00
_cell.angle_gamma   90.00
#
_symmetry.space_group_name_H-M   'P 1'
#
loop_
_entity.id
_entity.type
_entity.pdbx_description
1 polymer ?
#
loop_
_entity_poly.entity_id
_entity_poly.type
_entity_poly.pdbx_seq_one_letter_code
_entity_poly.pdbx_strand_id
1 'polypeptide(L)'
;MSTDLWIAIEMPSGDLLFMTAEPFEPFSLTPQVFRKSVKNTSALYHLLTFELPPDLGGKYTFYAVYVKEGKNPVTDSFLVLLSYIGIAETTLSNR
;
A
#
# COMPACT_ATOMS: atom_id res chain seq x y z
N MET A 1 11.55 -8.05 -16.45
CA MET A 1 10.85 -8.87 -15.44
C MET A 1 9.56 -8.16 -15.09
N SER A 2 8.47 -8.90 -14.86
CA SER A 2 7.16 -8.35 -14.49
C SER A 2 7.02 -8.46 -12.97
N THR A 3 6.44 -7.44 -12.33
CA THR A 3 6.32 -7.35 -10.87
C THR A 3 4.94 -6.88 -10.48
N ASP A 4 4.45 -7.32 -9.33
CA ASP A 4 3.20 -6.84 -8.76
C ASP A 4 3.47 -5.70 -7.79
N LEU A 5 2.67 -4.64 -7.84
CA LEU A 5 2.72 -3.53 -6.90
C LEU A 5 1.68 -3.76 -5.81
N TRP A 6 2.15 -3.71 -4.58
CA TRP A 6 1.34 -3.77 -3.37
C TRP A 6 1.47 -2.45 -2.62
N ILE A 7 0.34 -1.97 -2.10
CA ILE A 7 0.29 -0.73 -1.31
C ILE A 7 -0.46 -1.03 -0.03
N ALA A 8 0.10 -0.59 1.08
CA ALA A 8 -0.52 -0.71 2.39
C ALA A 8 -0.38 0.59 3.18
N ILE A 9 -1.32 0.81 4.09
CA ILE A 9 -1.36 1.94 5.00
C ILE A 9 -1.51 1.38 6.40
N GLU A 10 -0.55 1.66 7.25
CA GLU A 10 -0.67 1.43 8.68
C GLU A 10 -1.31 2.66 9.30
N MET A 11 -2.47 2.44 9.90
CA MET A 11 -3.22 3.46 10.62
C MET A 11 -2.63 3.71 12.01
N PRO A 12 -2.99 4.82 12.67
CA PRO A 12 -2.59 5.08 14.05
C PRO A 12 -3.01 3.99 15.04
N SER A 13 -4.08 3.25 14.74
CA SER A 13 -4.54 2.10 15.52
C SER A 13 -3.61 0.87 15.41
N GLY A 14 -2.70 0.85 14.44
CA GLY A 14 -1.87 -0.30 14.08
C GLY A 14 -2.51 -1.22 13.02
N ASP A 15 -3.74 -0.94 12.60
CA ASP A 15 -4.38 -1.71 11.53
C ASP A 15 -3.73 -1.43 10.17
N LEU A 16 -3.60 -2.47 9.35
CA LEU A 16 -3.09 -2.39 7.99
C LEU A 16 -4.24 -2.44 6.97
N LEU A 17 -4.39 -1.35 6.22
CA LEU A 17 -5.28 -1.27 5.08
C LEU A 17 -4.49 -1.49 3.79
N PHE A 18 -4.93 -2.46 2.98
CA PHE A 18 -4.35 -2.76 1.68
C PHE A 18 -5.15 -2.07 0.59
N MET A 19 -4.44 -1.42 -0.34
CA MET A 19 -5.10 -0.74 -1.45
C MET A 19 -5.58 -1.76 -2.49
N THR A 20 -6.80 -1.58 -2.97
CA THR A 20 -7.42 -2.46 -3.97
C THR A 20 -7.34 -1.83 -5.36
N ALA A 21 -7.55 -2.64 -6.40
CA ALA A 21 -7.68 -2.13 -7.77
C ALA A 21 -9.06 -1.47 -8.03
N GLU A 22 -9.99 -1.56 -7.08
CA GLU A 22 -11.39 -1.14 -7.23
C GLU A 22 -11.56 0.34 -6.82
N PRO A 23 -11.99 1.22 -7.74
CA PRO A 23 -12.07 2.65 -7.45
C PRO A 23 -13.07 3.04 -6.35
N PHE A 24 -14.12 2.24 -6.15
CA PHE A 24 -15.21 2.53 -5.20
C PHE A 24 -15.01 1.90 -3.83
N GLU A 25 -14.12 0.90 -3.72
CA GLU A 25 -13.74 0.26 -2.46
C GLU A 25 -12.21 0.20 -2.39
N PRO A 26 -11.54 1.38 -2.26
CA PRO A 26 -10.11 1.50 -2.49
C PRO A 26 -9.24 0.82 -1.43
N PHE A 27 -9.82 0.42 -0.29
CA PHE A 27 -9.09 -0.19 0.82
C PHE A 27 -9.78 -1.44 1.33
N SER A 28 -8.97 -2.41 1.77
CA SER A 28 -9.43 -3.64 2.39
C SER A 28 -8.50 -4.02 3.54
N LEU A 29 -9.08 -4.61 4.59
CA LEU A 29 -8.29 -5.26 5.66
C LEU A 29 -7.71 -6.61 5.21
N THR A 30 -8.21 -7.16 4.10
CA THR A 30 -7.69 -8.40 3.53
C THR A 30 -6.50 -8.08 2.62
N PRO A 31 -5.32 -8.70 2.85
CA PRO A 31 -4.16 -8.51 1.99
C PRO A 31 -4.46 -8.84 0.53
N GLN A 32 -4.22 -7.86 -0.35
CA GLN A 32 -4.42 -8.04 -1.78
C GLN A 32 -3.50 -7.14 -2.61
N VAL A 33 -3.30 -7.56 -3.86
CA VAL A 33 -2.48 -6.85 -4.83
C VAL A 33 -3.22 -5.62 -5.35
N PHE A 34 -2.53 -4.48 -5.38
CA PHE A 34 -3.08 -3.25 -5.96
C PHE A 34 -3.01 -3.30 -7.49
N ARG A 35 -1.84 -3.64 -8.04
CA ARG A 35 -1.65 -3.71 -9.49
C ARG A 35 -0.76 -4.85 -9.91
N LYS A 36 -1.24 -5.66 -10.84
CA LYS A 36 -0.49 -6.79 -11.39
C LYS A 36 0.38 -6.38 -12.57
N SER A 37 1.45 -7.13 -12.78
CA SER A 37 2.27 -7.11 -14.00
C SER A 37 2.80 -5.73 -14.40
N VAL A 38 3.26 -4.95 -13.42
CA VAL A 38 3.89 -3.65 -13.63
C VAL A 38 5.23 -3.84 -14.36
N LYS A 39 5.31 -3.31 -15.59
CA LYS A 39 6.52 -3.40 -16.44
C LYS A 39 7.45 -2.19 -16.31
N ASN A 40 6.96 -1.06 -15.83
CA ASN A 40 7.71 0.18 -15.70
C ASN A 40 7.64 0.66 -14.24
N THR A 41 8.74 0.49 -13.52
CA THR A 41 8.87 0.88 -12.10
C THR A 41 9.29 2.34 -11.94
N SER A 42 9.58 3.05 -13.05
CA SER A 42 10.01 4.45 -13.06
C SER A 42 8.86 5.46 -13.08
N ALA A 43 7.62 4.99 -13.13
CA ALA A 43 6.46 5.87 -13.18
C ALA A 43 6.14 6.45 -11.81
N LEU A 44 5.91 7.75 -11.75
CA LEU A 44 5.31 8.42 -10.60
C LEU A 44 3.82 8.06 -10.57
N TYR A 45 3.39 7.43 -9.49
CA TYR A 45 1.99 7.12 -9.25
C TYR A 45 1.46 8.03 -8.15
N HIS A 46 0.35 8.72 -8.42
CA HIS A 46 -0.42 9.37 -7.36
C HIS A 46 -1.29 8.31 -6.69
N LEU A 47 -0.81 7.80 -5.56
CA LEU A 47 -1.40 6.60 -4.94
C LEU A 47 -2.62 6.90 -4.09
N LEU A 48 -2.71 8.08 -3.48
CA LEU A 48 -3.76 8.36 -2.51
C LEU A 48 -4.25 9.79 -2.55
N THR A 49 -5.56 9.91 -2.60
CA THR A 49 -6.32 11.11 -2.24
C THR A 49 -7.48 10.61 -1.37
N PHE A 50 -7.55 11.07 -0.14
CA PHE A 50 -8.63 10.69 0.77
C PHE A 50 -8.95 11.83 1.73
N GLU A 51 -10.18 11.85 2.22
CA GLU A 51 -10.58 12.72 3.31
C GLU A 51 -10.31 12.01 4.64
N LEU A 52 -9.69 12.70 5.59
CA LEU A 52 -9.48 12.18 6.93
C LEU A 52 -10.73 12.44 7.78
N PRO A 53 -11.48 11.42 8.22
CA PRO A 53 -12.61 11.62 9.12
C PRO A 53 -12.15 12.22 10.46
N PRO A 54 -13.05 12.90 11.20
CA PRO A 54 -12.79 13.29 12.58
C PRO A 54 -12.39 12.07 13.42
N ASP A 55 -11.56 12.30 14.43
CA ASP A 55 -11.06 11.29 15.39
C ASP A 55 -10.13 10.20 14.83
N LEU A 56 -9.83 10.22 13.52
CA LEU A 56 -8.80 9.36 12.92
C LEU A 56 -7.44 10.07 12.80
N GLY A 57 -7.23 11.19 13.47
CA GLY A 57 -5.92 11.85 13.53
C GLY A 57 -4.85 10.97 14.19
N GLY A 58 -3.62 11.03 13.68
CA GLY A 58 -2.49 10.31 14.26
C GLY A 58 -1.35 10.07 13.26
N LYS A 59 -0.44 9.18 13.64
CA LYS A 59 0.69 8.76 12.80
C LYS A 59 0.24 7.69 11.80
N TYR A 60 0.50 7.94 10.53
CA TYR A 60 0.28 7.02 9.42
C TYR A 60 1.60 6.64 8.78
N THR A 61 1.71 5.36 8.39
CA THR A 61 2.82 4.87 7.58
C THR A 61 2.29 4.29 6.28
N PHE A 62 2.82 4.75 5.16
CA PHE A 62 2.47 4.30 3.82
C PHE A 62 3.57 3.42 3.28
N TYR A 63 3.20 2.24 2.78
CA TYR A 63 4.10 1.27 2.19
C TYR A 63 3.74 1.07 0.72
N ALA A 64 4.73 1.10 -0.16
CA ALA A 64 4.61 0.71 -1.55
C ALA A 64 5.74 -0.26 -1.89
N VAL A 65 5.39 -1.48 -2.29
CA VAL A 65 6.38 -2.54 -2.53
C VAL A 65 6.15 -3.22 -3.85
N TYR A 66 7.24 -3.39 -4.60
CA TYR A 66 7.26 -4.28 -5.74
C TYR A 66 7.57 -5.70 -5.28
N VAL A 67 6.72 -6.63 -5.69
CA VAL A 67 6.76 -8.04 -5.32
C VAL A 67 6.93 -8.86 -6.59
N LYS A 68 7.60 -10.01 -6.48
CA LYS A 68 7.63 -10.97 -7.58
C LYS A 68 6.19 -11.31 -8.02
N GLU A 69 5.93 -11.26 -9.32
CA GLU A 69 4.59 -11.49 -9.88
C GLU A 69 3.95 -12.78 -9.35
N GLY A 70 2.69 -12.67 -8.91
CA GLY A 70 1.90 -13.77 -8.36
C GLY A 70 2.24 -14.17 -6.91
N LYS A 71 3.14 -13.45 -6.23
CA LYS A 71 3.46 -13.69 -4.81
C LYS A 71 2.73 -12.72 -3.88
N ASN A 72 2.50 -13.17 -2.65
CA ASN A 72 1.90 -12.38 -1.59
C ASN A 72 2.97 -12.04 -0.52
N PRO A 73 3.32 -10.77 -0.31
CA PRO A 73 4.36 -10.36 0.63
C PRO A 73 3.98 -10.58 2.10
N VAL A 74 2.70 -10.80 2.40
CA VAL A 74 2.21 -11.06 3.77
C VAL A 74 2.32 -12.54 4.13
N THR A 75 2.10 -13.46 3.17
CA THR A 75 2.07 -14.91 3.43
C THR A 75 3.29 -15.66 2.94
N ASP A 76 3.91 -15.24 1.83
CA ASP A 76 4.91 -16.02 1.10
C ASP A 76 6.36 -15.77 1.55
N SER A 77 6.57 -15.16 2.72
CA SER A 77 7.85 -14.68 3.28
C SER A 77 8.38 -13.37 2.69
N PHE A 78 9.12 -12.59 3.49
CA PHE A 78 9.72 -11.31 3.10
C PHE A 78 10.69 -11.41 1.92
N LEU A 79 11.17 -12.61 1.58
CA LEU A 79 12.06 -12.85 0.43
C LEU A 79 11.40 -12.57 -0.93
N VAL A 80 10.07 -12.44 -0.99
CA VAL A 80 9.36 -12.09 -2.23
C VAL A 80 9.37 -10.59 -2.52
N LEU A 81 9.75 -9.78 -1.52
CA LEU A 81 9.95 -8.34 -1.67
C LEU A 81 11.17 -8.10 -2.54
N LEU A 82 11.02 -7.24 -3.54
CA LEU A 82 12.15 -6.73 -4.30
C LEU A 82 12.76 -5.54 -3.55
N SER A 83 14.00 -5.19 -3.88
CA SER A 83 14.77 -4.12 -3.22
C SER A 83 14.19 -2.69 -3.36
N TYR A 84 13.01 -2.55 -3.96
CA TYR A 84 12.30 -1.28 -4.18
C TYR A 84 11.08 -1.20 -3.28
N ILE A 85 11.34 -0.79 -2.03
CA ILE A 85 10.33 -0.49 -1.01
C ILE A 85 10.30 1.03 -0.84
N GLY A 86 9.15 1.64 -1.10
CA GLY A 86 8.84 3.00 -0.69
C GLY A 86 8.16 2.99 0.67
N ILE A 87 8.69 3.76 1.62
CA ILE A 87 8.06 3.99 2.92
C ILE A 87 7.95 5.49 3.10
N ALA A 88 6.77 5.97 3.48
CA ALA A 88 6.55 7.35 3.83
C ALA A 88 5.75 7.42 5.14
N GLU A 89 6.18 8.27 6.06
CA GLU A 89 5.49 8.50 7.32
C GLU A 89 4.94 9.92 7.35
N THR A 90 3.76 10.10 7.92
CA THR A 90 3.21 11.44 8.18
C THR A 90 2.28 11.42 9.38
N THR A 91 2.07 12.57 9.98
CA THR A 91 1.05 12.75 11.03
C THR A 91 -0.08 13.57 10.45
N LEU A 92 -1.27 12.98 10.41
CA LEU A 92 -2.48 13.64 9.92
C LEU A 92 -3.32 14.10 11.12
N SER A 93 -3.95 15.26 10.99
CA SER A 93 -4.89 15.74 11.98
C SER A 93 -6.06 16.43 11.28
N ASN A 94 -7.27 16.04 11.62
CA ASN A 94 -8.49 16.76 11.27
C ASN A 94 -9.24 16.98 12.58
N ARG A 95 -8.91 18.08 13.25
CA ARG A 95 -9.51 18.53 14.50
C ARG A 95 -10.65 19.48 14.22
#